data_AF-A0A975WS95-F1
#
_entry.id   AF-A0A975WS95-F1
#
_cell.length_a   1.000
_cell.length_b   1.000
_cell.length_c   1.000
_cell.angle_alpha   90.00
_cell.angle_beta   90.00
_cell.angle_gamma   90.00
#
_symmetry.space_group_name_H-M   'P 1'
#
loop_
_entity.id
_entity.type
_entity.pdbx_description
1 polymer ?
#
loop_
_entity_poly.entity_id
_entity_poly.type
_entity_poly.pdbx_seq_one_letter_code
_entity_poly.pdbx_strand_id
1 'polypeptide(L)'
;MKHVYTVVMPIRWGDMDAMGHVNNTVYFQYLEQARIEWFASLGRGGKDAQGQGPVIINAHMTFLKQLRYPGQIECRVYAGQLGRTSFETRMEIRRTDLPEVVWAEGGAKVVWCDYAQEKSVPVPAEIRAIIEG
;
A
#
# COMPACT_ATOMS: atom_id res chain seq x y z
N MET A 1 -7.79 -4.72 11.66
CA MET A 1 -6.65 -4.96 10.76
C MET A 1 -5.36 -4.74 11.55
N LYS A 2 -4.33 -5.56 11.33
CA LYS A 2 -3.04 -5.48 12.04
C LYS A 2 -2.13 -4.47 11.35
N HIS A 3 -1.45 -3.60 12.09
CA HIS A 3 -0.40 -2.74 11.55
C HIS A 3 0.84 -3.56 11.21
N VAL A 4 1.35 -3.45 9.99
CA VAL A 4 2.42 -4.32 9.46
C VAL A 4 3.63 -3.57 8.92
N TYR A 5 3.48 -2.29 8.55
CA TYR A 5 4.57 -1.51 8.00
C TYR A 5 4.29 -0.01 8.10
N THR A 6 5.34 0.81 8.14
CA THR A 6 5.26 2.26 8.03
C THR A 6 6.39 2.75 7.13
N VAL A 7 6.08 3.68 6.24
CA VAL A 7 7.06 4.37 5.40
C VAL A 7 6.84 5.87 5.45
N VAL A 8 7.93 6.64 5.41
CA VAL A 8 7.90 8.10 5.25
C VAL A 8 8.35 8.45 3.85
N MET A 9 7.58 9.30 3.16
CA MET A 9 7.84 9.71 1.78
C MET A 9 7.66 11.23 1.63
N PRO A 10 8.48 11.90 0.79
CA PRO A 10 8.27 13.31 0.49
C PRO A 10 7.07 13.48 -0.46
N ILE A 11 6.29 14.54 -0.24
CA ILE A 11 5.42 15.07 -1.29
C ILE A 11 6.33 15.77 -2.29
N ARG A 12 6.28 15.39 -3.56
CA ARG A 12 7.06 16.01 -4.63
C ARG A 12 6.29 17.21 -5.18
N TRP A 13 7.01 18.22 -5.68
CA TRP A 13 6.37 19.36 -6.33
C TRP A 13 5.46 18.92 -7.49
N GLY A 14 5.91 17.94 -8.29
CA GLY A 14 5.16 17.38 -9.42
C GLY A 14 3.97 16.48 -9.03
N ASP A 15 3.76 16.20 -7.75
CA ASP A 15 2.58 15.44 -7.29
C ASP A 15 1.33 16.33 -7.25
N MET A 16 1.50 17.66 -7.27
CA MET A 16 0.39 18.61 -7.29
C MET A 16 -0.13 18.83 -8.71
N ASP A 17 -1.44 18.98 -8.83
CA ASP A 17 -2.07 19.42 -10.09
C ASP A 17 -2.35 20.94 -10.08
N ALA A 18 -2.98 21.42 -11.15
CA ALA A 18 -3.30 22.82 -11.35
C ALA A 18 -4.19 23.43 -10.24
N MET A 19 -4.85 22.62 -9.42
CA MET A 19 -5.69 23.08 -8.31
C MET A 19 -4.91 23.33 -7.01
N GLY A 20 -3.58 23.17 -7.03
CA GLY A 20 -2.70 23.55 -5.92
C GLY A 20 -2.73 22.58 -4.74
N HIS A 21 -3.06 21.32 -5.01
CA HIS A 21 -2.95 20.21 -4.07
C HIS A 21 -2.52 18.94 -4.80
N VAL A 22 -2.09 17.93 -4.04
CA VAL A 22 -1.73 16.62 -4.58
C VAL A 22 -2.90 16.06 -5.39
N ASN A 23 -2.60 15.59 -6.60
CA ASN A 23 -3.60 14.98 -7.48
C ASN A 23 -4.12 13.67 -6.87
N ASN A 24 -5.41 13.41 -7.00
CA ASN A 24 -6.05 12.25 -6.38
C ASN A 24 -5.44 10.89 -6.83
N THR A 25 -4.93 10.79 -8.06
CA THR A 25 -4.30 9.56 -8.56
C THR A 25 -2.96 9.27 -7.88
N VAL A 26 -2.23 10.31 -7.44
CA VAL A 26 -0.93 10.17 -6.80
C VAL A 26 -1.04 9.50 -5.42
N TYR A 27 -2.18 9.63 -4.74
CA TYR A 27 -2.42 8.90 -3.49
C TYR A 27 -2.34 7.38 -3.69
N PHE A 28 -2.81 6.85 -4.83
CA PHE A 28 -2.66 5.42 -5.14
C PHE A 28 -1.21 5.03 -5.36
N GLN A 29 -0.37 5.93 -5.91
CA GLN A 29 1.06 5.71 -6.05
C GLN A 29 1.76 5.66 -4.69
N TYR A 30 1.37 6.51 -3.74
CA TYR A 30 1.85 6.41 -2.35
C TYR A 30 1.48 5.09 -1.70
N LEU A 31 0.25 4.60 -1.92
CA LEU A 31 -0.19 3.30 -1.42
C LEU A 31 0.57 2.14 -2.06
N GLU A 32 0.82 2.21 -3.37
CA GLU A 32 1.60 1.21 -4.10
C GLU A 32 3.05 1.15 -3.59
N GLN A 33 3.70 2.31 -3.46
CA GLN A 33 5.06 2.41 -2.94
C GLN A 33 5.16 1.81 -1.53
N ALA A 34 4.26 2.20 -0.61
CA ALA A 34 4.25 1.66 0.75
C ALA A 34 4.05 0.14 0.78
N ARG A 35 3.22 -0.39 -0.12
CA ARG A 35 2.96 -1.84 -0.24
C ARG A 35 4.17 -2.60 -0.78
N ILE A 36 4.79 -2.08 -1.84
CA ILE A 36 5.97 -2.70 -2.44
C ILE A 36 7.15 -2.65 -1.48
N GLU A 37 7.33 -1.56 -0.74
CA GLU A 37 8.36 -1.50 0.31
C GLU A 37 8.10 -2.50 1.43
N TRP A 38 6.85 -2.62 1.89
CA TRP A 38 6.49 -3.65 2.87
C TRP A 38 6.81 -5.06 2.33
N PHE A 39 6.39 -5.39 1.12
CA PHE A 39 6.69 -6.69 0.53
C PHE A 39 8.19 -6.90 0.32
N ALA A 40 8.93 -5.88 -0.12
CA ALA A 40 10.37 -5.93 -0.30
C ALA A 40 11.10 -6.19 1.03
N SER A 41 10.63 -5.60 2.13
CA SER A 41 11.17 -5.86 3.48
C SER A 41 11.06 -7.34 3.90
N LEU A 42 10.16 -8.10 3.27
CA LEU A 42 9.95 -9.53 3.47
C LEU A 42 10.57 -10.39 2.35
N GLY A 43 11.36 -9.79 1.44
CA GLY A 43 11.91 -10.48 0.27
C GLY A 43 10.88 -10.82 -0.81
N ARG A 44 9.72 -10.14 -0.82
CA ARG A 44 8.57 -10.39 -1.70
C ARG A 44 8.15 -9.19 -2.55
N GLY A 45 9.04 -8.21 -2.75
CA GLY A 45 8.77 -6.94 -3.44
C GLY A 45 8.49 -7.00 -4.94
N GLY A 46 8.37 -8.19 -5.52
CA GLY A 46 8.14 -8.40 -6.94
C GLY A 46 7.82 -9.86 -7.25
N LYS A 47 7.96 -10.25 -8.51
CA LYS A 47 7.84 -11.65 -8.90
C LYS A 47 9.02 -12.44 -8.32
N ASP A 48 8.74 -13.59 -7.72
CA ASP A 48 9.78 -14.50 -7.26
C ASP A 48 10.36 -15.34 -8.42
N ALA A 49 11.27 -16.26 -8.11
CA ALA A 49 11.91 -17.14 -9.08
C ALA A 49 10.92 -18.04 -9.85
N GLN A 50 9.71 -18.25 -9.32
CA GLN A 50 8.64 -19.02 -9.97
C GLN A 50 7.72 -18.11 -10.81
N GLY A 51 8.02 -16.82 -10.88
CA GLY A 51 7.17 -15.84 -11.56
C GLY A 51 5.90 -15.51 -10.79
N GLN A 52 5.84 -15.79 -9.48
CA GLN A 52 4.67 -15.53 -8.65
C GLN A 52 4.79 -14.20 -7.90
N GLY A 53 3.68 -13.47 -7.75
CA GLY A 53 3.70 -12.17 -7.07
C GLY A 53 2.31 -11.58 -6.81
N PRO A 54 2.27 -10.37 -6.22
CA PRO A 54 1.03 -9.70 -5.85
C PRO A 54 0.33 -9.05 -7.05
N VAL A 55 -0.98 -9.24 -7.15
CA VAL A 55 -1.87 -8.54 -8.08
C VAL A 55 -2.95 -7.81 -7.29
N ILE A 56 -3.20 -6.55 -7.63
CA ILE A 56 -4.29 -5.75 -7.05
C ILE A 56 -5.56 -5.99 -7.86
N ILE A 57 -6.61 -6.50 -7.22
CA ILE A 57 -7.92 -6.76 -7.88
C ILE A 57 -9.00 -5.75 -7.52
N ASN A 58 -8.75 -4.93 -6.50
CA ASN A 58 -9.57 -3.79 -6.11
C ASN A 58 -8.67 -2.78 -5.41
N ALA A 59 -8.91 -1.49 -5.63
CA ALA A 59 -8.32 -0.40 -4.85
C ALA A 59 -9.36 0.70 -4.61
N HIS A 60 -9.26 1.36 -3.46
CA HIS A 60 -10.13 2.47 -3.09
C HIS A 60 -9.38 3.51 -2.27
N MET A 61 -9.87 4.74 -2.28
CA MET A 61 -9.34 5.88 -1.54
C MET A 61 -10.48 6.76 -1.04
N THR A 62 -10.34 7.25 0.19
CA THR A 62 -11.11 8.34 0.79
C THR A 62 -10.16 9.50 1.07
N PHE A 63 -10.46 10.66 0.49
CA PHE A 63 -9.66 11.88 0.62
C PHE A 63 -10.27 12.79 1.68
N LEU A 64 -9.71 12.82 2.89
CA LEU A 64 -10.26 13.56 4.03
C LEU A 64 -9.76 15.01 4.04
N LYS A 65 -8.49 15.23 3.67
CA LYS A 65 -7.81 16.54 3.63
C LYS A 65 -6.84 16.60 2.46
N GLN A 66 -6.65 17.80 1.93
CA GLN A 66 -5.70 18.06 0.85
C GLN A 66 -4.24 18.03 1.35
N LEU A 67 -3.38 17.31 0.63
CA LEU A 67 -1.92 17.40 0.79
C LEU A 67 -1.36 18.48 -0.15
N ARG A 68 -0.27 19.13 0.28
CA ARG A 68 0.42 20.18 -0.48
C ARG A 68 1.93 20.07 -0.29
N TYR A 69 2.68 20.36 -1.34
CA TYR A 69 4.12 20.59 -1.27
C TYR A 69 4.40 21.97 -0.63
N PRO A 70 5.50 22.13 0.13
CA PRO A 70 6.39 21.07 0.60
C PRO A 70 5.81 20.32 1.81
N GLY A 71 6.26 19.08 2.00
CA GLY A 71 5.90 18.27 3.16
C GLY A 71 6.32 16.82 3.02
N GLN A 72 6.21 16.08 4.12
CA GLN A 72 6.39 14.63 4.14
C GLN A 72 5.12 13.96 4.64
N ILE A 73 4.86 12.77 4.11
CA ILE A 73 3.78 11.91 4.56
C ILE A 73 4.34 10.68 5.25
N GLU A 74 3.63 10.21 6.26
CA GLU A 74 3.76 8.88 6.84
C GLU A 74 2.60 8.03 6.29
N CYS A 75 2.92 6.93 5.62
CA CYS A 75 1.96 5.94 5.17
C CYS A 75 2.06 4.71 6.08
N ARG A 76 1.00 4.42 6.83
CA ARG A 76 0.89 3.23 7.69
C ARG A 76 0.12 2.17 6.96
N VAL A 77 0.73 0.99 6.80
CA VAL A 77 0.11 -0.17 6.15
C VAL A 77 -0.46 -1.10 7.20
N TYR A 78 -1.69 -1.52 6.98
CA TYR A 78 -2.40 -2.49 7.78
C TYR A 78 -2.84 -3.66 6.90
N ALA A 79 -2.75 -4.88 7.42
CA ALA A 79 -3.23 -6.08 6.78
C ALA A 79 -4.52 -6.59 7.45
N GLY A 80 -5.49 -6.96 6.64
CA GLY A 80 -6.75 -7.56 7.04
C GLY A 80 -6.67 -9.08 7.14
N GLN A 81 -7.84 -9.71 7.20
CA GLN A 81 -7.94 -11.15 7.32
C GLN A 81 -7.31 -11.86 6.12
N LEU A 82 -6.53 -12.89 6.42
CA LEU A 82 -5.86 -13.73 5.44
C LEU A 82 -6.81 -14.81 4.90
N GLY A 83 -6.95 -14.88 3.58
CA GLY A 83 -7.53 -16.01 2.87
C GLY A 83 -6.44 -16.98 2.37
N ARG A 84 -6.83 -17.96 1.55
CA ARG A 84 -5.85 -18.88 0.93
C ARG A 84 -4.93 -18.15 -0.04
N THR A 85 -5.48 -17.31 -0.91
CA THR A 85 -4.73 -16.67 -2.02
C THR A 85 -4.76 -15.16 -1.97
N SER A 86 -5.50 -14.56 -1.04
CA SER A 86 -5.71 -13.12 -0.97
C SER A 86 -5.85 -12.61 0.44
N PHE A 87 -5.66 -11.31 0.60
CA PHE A 87 -5.91 -10.56 1.83
C PHE A 87 -6.21 -9.09 1.49
N GLU A 88 -6.84 -8.40 2.43
CA GLU A 88 -7.08 -6.96 2.33
C GLU A 88 -5.90 -6.18 2.90
N THR A 89 -5.63 -5.04 2.29
CA THR A 89 -4.76 -4.01 2.88
C THR A 89 -5.57 -2.75 3.11
N ARG A 90 -5.30 -2.07 4.21
CA ARG A 90 -5.74 -0.71 4.46
C ARG A 90 -4.51 0.13 4.76
N MET A 91 -4.52 1.37 4.31
CA MET A 91 -3.43 2.29 4.52
C MET A 91 -3.97 3.63 4.99
N GLU A 92 -3.26 4.25 5.93
CA GLU A 92 -3.52 5.61 6.39
C GLU A 92 -2.37 6.51 5.97
N ILE A 93 -2.69 7.63 5.35
CA ILE A 93 -1.74 8.68 5.01
C ILE A 93 -1.92 9.83 5.99
N ARG A 94 -0.83 10.20 6.66
CA ARG A 94 -0.73 11.28 7.65
C ARG A 94 0.40 12.20 7.24
N ARG A 95 0.38 13.48 7.63
CA ARG A 95 1.58 14.31 7.52
C ARG A 95 2.50 14.03 8.70
N THR A 96 3.81 14.06 8.49
CA THR A 96 4.77 13.83 9.58
C THR A 96 4.79 14.95 10.60
N ASP A 97 4.35 16.16 10.23
CA ASP A 97 4.25 17.33 11.12
C ASP A 97 2.93 17.39 11.90
N LEU A 98 1.96 16.51 11.60
CA LEU A 98 0.72 16.36 12.34
C LEU A 98 0.25 14.88 12.33
N PRO A 99 1.02 13.97 12.93
CA PRO A 99 0.86 12.53 12.77
C PRO A 99 -0.44 11.98 13.39
N GLU A 100 -1.12 12.72 14.25
CA GLU A 100 -2.38 12.31 14.87
C GLU A 100 -3.59 12.43 13.92
N VAL A 101 -3.50 13.26 12.88
CA VAL A 101 -4.59 13.49 11.93
C VAL A 101 -4.40 12.66 10.66
N VAL A 102 -5.45 11.98 10.21
CA VAL A 102 -5.47 11.24 8.94
C VAL A 102 -5.87 12.19 7.80
N TRP A 103 -5.04 12.25 6.75
CA TRP A 103 -5.31 13.05 5.55
C TRP A 103 -6.07 12.28 4.48
N ALA A 104 -5.74 11.00 4.34
CA ALA A 104 -6.44 10.10 3.46
C ALA A 104 -6.32 8.68 4.00
N GLU A 105 -7.29 7.87 3.66
CA GLU A 105 -7.25 6.44 3.90
C GLU A 105 -7.58 5.73 2.60
N GLY A 106 -7.01 4.56 2.41
CA GLY A 106 -7.35 3.75 1.26
C GLY A 106 -7.01 2.31 1.52
N GLY A 107 -7.18 1.50 0.50
CA GLY A 107 -6.98 0.09 0.64
C GLY A 107 -7.06 -0.61 -0.69
N ALA A 108 -6.76 -1.88 -0.64
CA ALA A 108 -6.84 -2.74 -1.80
C ALA A 108 -6.84 -4.21 -1.41
N LYS A 109 -7.49 -5.00 -2.25
CA LYS A 109 -7.46 -6.45 -2.18
C LYS A 109 -6.29 -6.98 -3.01
N VAL A 110 -5.39 -7.69 -2.34
CA VAL A 110 -4.20 -8.30 -2.96
C VAL A 110 -4.47 -9.78 -3.16
N VAL A 111 -4.20 -10.29 -4.35
CA VAL A 111 -4.19 -11.72 -4.67
C VAL A 111 -2.76 -12.11 -5.06
N TRP A 112 -2.26 -13.22 -4.54
CA TRP A 112 -1.00 -13.79 -5.04
C TRP A 112 -1.27 -14.64 -6.27
N CYS A 113 -0.54 -14.40 -7.35
CA CYS A 113 -0.76 -15.04 -8.64
C CYS A 113 0.52 -15.60 -9.23
N ASP A 114 0.42 -16.75 -9.90
CA ASP A 114 1.35 -17.16 -10.94
C ASP A 114 1.00 -16.37 -12.21
N TYR A 115 1.95 -15.56 -12.69
CA TYR A 115 1.72 -14.67 -13.83
C TYR A 115 1.71 -15.40 -15.17
N ALA A 116 2.42 -16.53 -15.30
CA ALA A 116 2.45 -17.28 -16.55
C ALA A 116 1.15 -18.08 -16.74
N GLN A 117 0.60 -18.58 -15.63
CA GLN A 117 -0.65 -19.35 -15.64
C GLN A 117 -1.91 -18.50 -15.44
N GLU A 118 -1.75 -17.22 -15.09
CA GLU A 118 -2.83 -16.31 -14.70
C GLU A 118 -3.76 -16.90 -13.62
N LYS A 119 -3.16 -17.62 -12.66
CA LYS A 119 -3.90 -18.33 -11.60
C LYS A 119 -3.46 -17.86 -10.22
N SER A 120 -4.42 -17.74 -9.32
CA SER A 120 -4.12 -17.42 -7.92
C SER A 120 -3.41 -18.60 -7.25
N VAL A 121 -2.40 -18.29 -6.45
CA VAL A 121 -1.60 -19.24 -5.66
C VAL A 121 -1.66 -18.86 -4.17
N PRO A 122 -1.27 -19.74 -3.24
CA PRO A 122 -1.25 -19.40 -1.83
C PRO A 122 -0.39 -18.16 -1.54
N VAL A 123 -0.86 -17.30 -0.64
CA VAL A 123 -0.05 -16.18 -0.11
C VAL A 123 1.25 -16.74 0.49
N PRO A 124 2.43 -16.14 0.22
CA PRO A 124 3.72 -16.61 0.73
C PRO A 124 3.80 -16.70 2.24
N ALA A 125 4.51 -17.70 2.75
CA ALA A 125 4.58 -18.00 4.18
C ALA A 125 5.08 -16.82 5.02
N GLU A 126 6.01 -16.01 4.49
CA GLU A 126 6.56 -14.84 5.20
C GLU A 126 5.49 -13.78 5.44
N ILE A 127 4.60 -13.56 4.46
CA ILE A 127 3.48 -12.62 4.61
C ILE A 127 2.42 -13.22 5.54
N ARG A 128 2.13 -14.52 5.40
CA ARG A 128 1.15 -15.21 6.28
C ARG A 128 1.53 -15.09 7.74
N ALA A 129 2.78 -15.39 8.08
CA ALA A 129 3.29 -15.33 9.44
C ALA A 129 3.13 -13.94 10.07
N ILE A 130 3.32 -12.88 9.29
CA ILE A 130 3.13 -11.50 9.76
C ILE A 130 1.65 -11.18 10.02
N ILE A 131 0.73 -11.71 9.21
CA ILE A 131 -0.72 -11.41 9.33
C ILE A 131 -1.39 -12.26 10.43
N GLU A 132 -0.97 -13.51 10.61
CA GLU A 132 -1.58 -14.45 11.56
C GLU A 132 -1.01 -14.35 12.99
N GLY A 133 0.26 -13.96 13.14
CA GLY A 133 0.85 -13.64 14.45
C GLY A 133 0.37 -12.30 15.00
#